data_AF-A0A2N9MQ72-F1
#
_entry.id   AF-A0A2N9MQ72-F1
#
_cell.length_a   1.000
_cell.length_b   1.000
_cell.length_c   1.000
_cell.angle_alpha   90.00
_cell.angle_beta   90.00
_cell.angle_gamma   90.00
#
_symmetry.space_group_name_H-M   'P 1'
#
loop_
_entity.id
_entity.type
_entity.pdbx_description
1 polymer ?
#
loop_
_entity_poly.entity_id
_entity_poly.type
_entity_poly.pdbx_seq_one_letter_code
_entity_poly.pdbx_strand_id
1 'polypeptide(L)'
;MMLTKTVRSRFSHEPGEKVEGCTILERKVIIPPNPAERRLGVYDYLVEVPPAPPEKPRANKKAPLPKASAAERGTFTRATPDEMGSVIRRLPPR
;
A
#
# COMPACT_ATOMS: atom_id res chain seq x y z
N MET A 1 8.68 21.95 -3.60
CA MET A 1 7.27 21.94 -3.18
C MET A 1 7.08 20.77 -2.23
N MET A 2 6.52 21.00 -1.05
CA MET A 2 6.23 19.94 -0.07
C MET A 2 4.95 19.24 -0.55
N LEU A 3 4.99 17.92 -0.75
CA LEU A 3 3.81 17.17 -1.20
C LEU A 3 2.99 16.77 0.01
N THR A 4 1.82 17.38 0.20
CA THR A 4 0.89 17.00 1.26
C THR A 4 -0.26 16.17 0.71
N LYS A 5 -0.65 15.12 1.41
CA LYS A 5 -1.87 14.34 1.11
C LYS A 5 -2.81 14.32 2.30
N THR A 6 -4.10 14.18 2.06
CA THR A 6 -5.09 13.96 3.13
C THR A 6 -5.37 12.48 3.24
N VAL A 7 -5.28 11.94 4.45
CA VAL A 7 -5.55 10.53 4.75
C VAL A 7 -6.70 10.44 5.75
N ARG A 8 -7.73 9.69 5.38
CA ARG A 8 -8.84 9.39 6.30
C ARG A 8 -8.56 8.11 7.06
N SER A 9 -8.59 8.16 8.39
CA SER A 9 -8.39 7.00 9.26
C SER A 9 -9.39 7.00 10.42
N ARG A 10 -9.72 5.81 10.90
CA ARG A 10 -10.55 5.59 12.10
C ARG A 10 -9.72 5.51 13.38
N PHE A 11 -8.40 5.47 13.23
CA PHE A 11 -7.45 5.46 14.32
C PHE A 11 -7.11 6.89 14.73
N SER A 12 -6.93 7.07 16.03
CA SER A 12 -6.49 8.33 16.63
C SER A 12 -4.97 8.40 16.50
N HIS A 13 -4.47 9.28 15.65
CA HIS A 13 -3.07 9.61 15.52
C HIS A 13 -2.83 11.04 15.99
N GLU A 14 -1.62 11.31 16.45
CA GLU A 14 -1.23 12.64 16.91
C GLU A 14 -0.39 13.38 15.84
N PRO A 15 -0.51 14.72 15.73
CA PRO A 15 0.37 15.49 14.86
C PRO A 15 1.83 15.31 15.28
N GLY A 16 2.72 15.12 14.31
CA GLY A 16 4.12 14.75 14.49
C GLY A 16 4.39 13.24 14.42
N GLU A 17 3.35 12.40 14.45
CA GLU A 17 3.49 10.95 14.29
C GLU A 17 3.85 10.60 12.83
N LYS A 18 4.73 9.60 12.65
CA LYS A 18 5.03 9.03 11.34
C LYS A 18 4.15 7.83 11.07
N VAL A 19 3.19 7.99 10.17
CA VAL A 19 2.27 6.93 9.74
C VAL A 19 2.57 6.60 8.28
N GLU A 20 2.89 5.33 8.01
CA GLU A 20 3.24 4.84 6.65
C GLU A 20 4.39 5.63 5.97
N GLY A 21 5.34 6.13 6.77
CA GLY A 21 6.47 6.93 6.27
C GLY A 21 6.12 8.39 5.94
N CYS A 22 4.89 8.83 6.18
CA CYS A 22 4.46 10.22 6.08
C CYS A 22 4.33 10.84 7.47
N THR A 23 4.68 12.11 7.62
CA THR A 23 4.55 12.82 8.91
C THR A 23 3.18 13.47 8.99
N ILE A 24 2.41 13.22 10.05
CA ILE A 24 1.13 13.91 10.28
C ILE A 24 1.41 15.35 10.67
N LEU A 25 0.85 16.29 9.92
CA LEU A 25 0.93 17.72 10.19
C LEU A 25 -0.28 18.18 11.00
N GLU A 26 -1.48 17.77 10.59
CA GLU A 26 -2.72 18.23 11.18
C GLU A 26 -3.74 17.10 11.30
N ARG A 27 -4.60 17.17 12.32
CA ARG A 27 -5.74 16.27 12.53
C ARG A 27 -7.04 17.06 12.50
N LYS A 28 -7.99 16.61 11.70
CA LYS A 28 -9.37 17.11 11.64
C LYS A 28 -10.35 16.00 12.00
N VAL A 29 -11.26 16.27 12.95
CA VAL A 29 -12.34 15.32 13.30
C VAL A 29 -13.48 15.48 12.30
N ILE A 30 -13.83 14.41 11.59
CA ILE A 30 -14.96 14.39 10.66
C ILE A 30 -16.19 13.80 11.36
N ILE A 31 -15.99 12.68 12.06
CA ILE A 31 -17.04 12.02 12.82
C ILE A 31 -16.51 11.81 14.23
N PRO A 32 -17.15 12.38 15.27
CA PRO A 32 -16.69 12.20 16.63
C PRO A 32 -16.86 10.73 17.07
N PRO A 33 -15.95 10.21 17.91
CA PRO A 33 -16.09 8.88 18.51
C PRO A 33 -17.31 8.85 19.44
N ASN A 34 -18.06 7.74 19.41
CA ASN A 34 -19.18 7.50 20.34
C ASN A 34 -18.88 6.27 21.20
N PRO A 35 -18.50 6.45 22.48
CA PRO A 35 -18.16 5.34 23.37
C PRO A 35 -19.38 4.47 23.72
N ALA A 36 -20.58 5.06 23.81
CA ALA A 36 -21.80 4.32 24.15
C ALA A 36 -22.15 3.26 23.09
N GLU A 37 -21.89 3.57 21.83
CA GLU A 37 -22.09 2.66 20.69
C GLU A 37 -20.83 1.87 20.32
N ARG A 38 -19.72 2.01 21.09
CA ARG A 38 -18.38 1.51 20.74
C ARG A 38 -17.94 1.90 19.32
N ARG A 39 -18.41 3.06 18.83
CA ARG A 39 -18.13 3.55 17.48
C ARG A 39 -16.87 4.40 17.50
N LEU A 40 -15.84 3.94 16.78
CA LEU A 40 -14.64 4.74 16.55
C LEU A 40 -14.97 6.01 15.75
N GLY A 41 -14.27 7.10 16.08
CA GLY A 41 -14.32 8.34 15.32
C GLY A 41 -13.69 8.17 13.93
N VAL A 42 -13.91 9.16 13.07
CA VAL A 42 -13.25 9.27 11.76
C VAL A 42 -12.53 10.60 11.71
N TYR A 43 -11.26 10.54 11.34
CA TYR A 43 -10.35 11.67 11.31
C TYR A 43 -9.73 11.79 9.92
N ASP A 44 -9.63 13.03 9.44
CA ASP A 44 -8.84 13.36 8.27
C ASP A 44 -7.50 13.96 8.75
N TYR A 45 -6.41 13.39 8.29
CA TYR A 45 -5.04 13.79 8.62
C TYR A 45 -4.39 14.43 7.40
N LEU A 46 -3.85 15.63 7.56
CA LEU A 46 -2.95 16.21 6.57
C LEU A 46 -1.56 15.64 6.85
N VAL A 47 -0.98 14.92 5.89
CA VAL A 47 0.33 14.31 6.06
C VAL A 47 1.31 14.82 5.01
N GLU A 48 2.54 15.05 5.43
CA GLU A 48 3.66 15.37 4.56
C GLU A 48 4.24 14.09 3.97
N VAL A 49 4.24 14.00 2.64
CA VAL A 49 4.89 12.94 1.90
C VAL A 49 6.31 13.40 1.61
N PRO A 50 7.35 12.71 2.14
CA PRO A 50 8.71 13.03 1.78
C PRO A 50 8.89 12.86 0.26
N PRO A 51 9.55 13.80 -0.42
CA PRO A 51 9.82 13.66 -1.85
C PRO A 51 10.61 12.37 -2.08
N ALA A 52 10.16 11.57 -3.05
CA ALA A 52 10.91 10.39 -3.46
C ALA A 52 12.34 10.83 -3.80
N PRO A 53 13.39 10.14 -3.30
CA PRO A 53 14.75 10.46 -3.68
C PRO A 53 14.82 10.42 -5.21
N PRO A 54 15.44 11.44 -5.85
CA PRO A 54 15.59 11.43 -7.30
C PRO A 54 16.24 10.11 -7.69
N GLU A 55 15.60 9.35 -8.58
CA GLU A 55 16.18 8.14 -9.14
C GLU A 55 17.57 8.49 -9.65
N LYS A 56 18.60 8.01 -8.95
CA LYS A 56 19.94 8.02 -9.49
C LYS A 56 19.85 7.19 -10.78
N PRO A 57 20.25 7.71 -11.95
CA PRO A 57 20.29 6.89 -13.16
C PRO A 57 21.13 5.67 -12.84
N ARG A 58 20.52 4.48 -12.90
CA ARG A 58 21.24 3.21 -12.70
C ARG A 58 22.31 3.15 -13.78
N ALA A 59 23.56 3.38 -13.37
CA ALA A 59 24.72 3.26 -14.22
C ALA A 59 24.71 1.84 -14.81
N ASN A 60 24.61 1.79 -16.14
CA ASN A 60 24.60 0.62 -16.98
C ASN A 60 25.83 -0.26 -16.65
N LYS A 61 25.64 -1.34 -15.89
CA LYS A 61 26.68 -2.33 -15.64
C LYS A 61 26.24 -3.66 -16.25
N LYS A 62 26.75 -3.86 -17.47
CA LYS A 62 27.09 -5.11 -18.16
C LYS A 62 26.43 -6.38 -17.63
N ALA A 63 25.66 -7.02 -18.51
CA ALA A 63 25.33 -8.44 -18.43
C ALA A 63 26.59 -9.30 -18.22
N PRO A 64 26.45 -10.40 -17.48
CA PRO A 64 26.76 -11.70 -18.07
C PRO A 64 25.59 -12.70 -17.92
N LEU A 65 25.30 -13.43 -18.99
CA LEU A 65 24.50 -14.67 -19.00
C LEU A 65 25.28 -15.81 -18.28
N PRO A 66 24.74 -17.05 -18.19
CA PRO A 66 23.56 -17.48 -17.46
C PRO A 66 23.95 -18.57 -16.44
N LYS A 67 23.27 -18.68 -15.29
CA LYS A 67 23.33 -19.90 -14.48
C LYS A 67 21.93 -20.30 -14.04
N ALA A 68 21.56 -21.49 -14.49
CA ALA A 68 20.34 -22.17 -14.18
C ALA A 68 20.21 -22.52 -12.69
N SER A 69 18.96 -22.75 -12.29
CA SER A 69 18.53 -23.54 -11.14
C SER A 69 18.41 -22.81 -9.79
N ALA A 70 17.30 -22.07 -9.66
CA ALA A 70 16.48 -22.16 -8.47
C ALA A 70 15.01 -22.09 -8.93
N ALA A 71 14.30 -23.22 -8.92
CA ALA A 71 12.88 -23.26 -9.18
C ALA A 71 12.18 -22.44 -8.09
N GLU A 72 11.83 -21.20 -8.43
CA GLU A 72 11.16 -20.27 -7.54
C GLU A 72 9.73 -20.76 -7.30
N ARG A 73 9.35 -20.80 -6.02
CA ARG A 73 8.03 -21.26 -5.58
C ARG A 73 6.94 -20.37 -6.19
N GLY A 74 6.20 -20.92 -7.14
CA GLY A 74 4.85 -20.49 -7.49
C GLY A 74 4.73 -19.05 -7.98
N THR A 75 5.25 -18.77 -9.17
CA THR A 75 4.86 -17.59 -9.94
C THR A 75 3.41 -17.77 -10.43
N PHE A 76 2.43 -17.38 -9.61
CA PHE A 76 1.05 -17.29 -10.06
C PHE A 76 0.88 -15.99 -10.85
N THR A 77 1.31 -15.98 -12.11
CA THR A 77 0.94 -14.92 -13.02
C THR A 77 -0.54 -15.08 -13.38
N ARG A 78 -1.34 -14.05 -13.13
CA ARG A 78 -2.76 -14.03 -13.50
C ARG A 78 -2.85 -14.07 -15.03
N ALA A 79 -3.38 -15.16 -15.58
CA ALA A 79 -3.65 -15.28 -17.01
C ALA A 79 -4.60 -14.18 -17.48
N THR A 80 -4.40 -13.70 -18.70
CA THR A 80 -5.26 -12.68 -19.30
C THR A 80 -6.64 -13.25 -19.64
N PRO A 81 -7.71 -12.44 -19.73
CA PRO A 81 -9.06 -12.94 -20.02
C PRO A 81 -9.19 -13.75 -21.31
N ASP A 82 -8.36 -13.45 -22.31
CA ASP A 82 -8.30 -14.18 -23.58
C ASP A 82 -7.76 -15.62 -23.42
N GLU A 83 -6.83 -15.81 -22.48
CA GLU A 83 -6.23 -17.11 -22.16
C GLU A 83 -7.12 -17.95 -21.22
N MET A 84 -8.04 -17.33 -20.47
CA MET A 84 -8.93 -17.98 -19.51
C MET A 84 -10.16 -18.63 -20.17
N GLY A 85 -9.95 -19.36 -21.28
CA GLY A 85 -11.00 -20.03 -22.06
C GLY A 85 -11.69 -21.22 -21.36
N SER A 86 -11.64 -21.30 -20.02
CA SER A 86 -12.24 -22.41 -19.25
C SER A 86 -12.95 -21.94 -17.98
N VAL A 87 -14.06 -22.62 -17.65
CA VAL A 87 -14.87 -22.35 -16.46
C VAL A 87 -14.24 -23.04 -15.24
N ILE A 88 -13.83 -22.26 -14.25
CA ILE A 88 -13.25 -22.76 -12.99
C ILE A 88 -14.38 -23.41 -12.14
N ARG A 89 -14.23 -24.69 -11.78
CA ARG A 89 -15.18 -25.42 -10.93
C ARG A 89 -14.75 -25.39 -9.46
N ARG A 90 -15.70 -25.15 -8.55
CA ARG A 90 -15.46 -25.16 -7.10
C ARG A 90 -15.54 -26.58 -6.56
N LEU A 91 -14.52 -27.03 -5.83
CA LEU A 91 -14.52 -28.33 -5.16
C LEU A 91 -15.18 -28.23 -3.76
N PRO A 92 -15.98 -29.23 -3.35
CA PRO A 92 -16.54 -29.29 -2.00
C PRO A 92 -15.45 -29.62 -0.96
N PRO A 93 -15.60 -29.13 0.29
CA PRO A 93 -14.70 -29.47 1.38
C PRO A 93 -14.83 -30.96 1.75
N ARG A 94 -13.73 -31.53 2.27
CA ARG A 94 -13.68 -32.90 2.80
C ARG A 94 -14.43 -33.02 4.12
#